data_AF-X1I913-F1
#
_entry.id   AF-X1I913-F1
#
_cell.length_a   1.000
_cell.length_b   1.000
_cell.length_c   1.000
_cell.angle_alpha   90.00
_cell.angle_beta   90.00
_cell.angle_gamma   90.00
#
_symmetry.space_group_name_H-M   'P 1'
#
loop_
_entity.id
_entity.type
_entity.pdbx_description
1 polymer ?
#
loop_
_entity_poly.entity_id
_entity_poly.type
_entity_poly.pdbx_seq_one_letter_code
_entity_poly.pdbx_strand_id
1 'polypeptide(L)'
;SIKISGAGRGSIMLLDKKKRIFFIKIPYDKSEKNIDKINFAENENTIGWVVKNKKFLYIEDLENNKHFSKIKIIRRRIKQLLIIPIIVEDKVTGVINLENTSLSPDTIDLLRSFSEGAAVAINNARLYKKIQDSYFEIAKALAQAIEAKDPYTHGHSARVVEHAVLIAQKLDLPEEEKELLKYAAMLHDIGKIGVRGIILNNSKGLTGEEYDEIRKHPLVGEGIIQPIELLQPIRPLIRHHHEWYNGKGYPDGLSGENIP
;
A
#
# COMPACT_ATOMS: atom_id res chain seq x y z
N SER A 1 0.58 16.49 21.34
CA SER A 1 -0.80 16.27 21.83
C SER A 1 -0.81 15.62 23.22
N ILE A 2 -0.24 14.43 23.43
CA ILE A 2 -0.32 13.70 24.73
C ILE A 2 0.41 14.43 25.88
N LYS A 3 1.58 15.04 25.61
CA LYS A 3 2.26 15.95 26.56
C LYS A 3 1.44 17.19 26.91
N ILE A 4 0.56 17.62 26.00
CA ILE A 4 -0.24 18.84 26.13
C ILE A 4 -1.55 18.54 26.86
N SER A 5 -2.08 17.31 26.75
CA SER A 5 -3.31 16.88 27.43
C SER A 5 -3.11 16.45 28.88
N GLY A 6 -1.88 16.51 29.41
CA GLY A 6 -1.55 16.03 30.76
C GLY A 6 -1.83 14.54 30.99
N ALA A 7 -2.01 13.76 29.92
CA ALA A 7 -2.41 12.36 30.02
C ALA A 7 -1.21 11.48 30.42
N GLY A 8 -1.44 10.54 31.34
CA GLY A 8 -0.40 9.59 31.75
C GLY A 8 0.00 8.64 30.62
N ARG A 9 -0.95 8.27 29.76
CA ARG A 9 -0.72 7.45 28.55
C ARG A 9 -1.66 7.85 27.42
N GLY A 10 -1.27 7.52 26.19
CA GLY A 10 -2.15 7.64 25.06
C GLY A 10 -1.68 6.86 23.84
N SER A 11 -2.61 6.61 22.92
CA SER A 11 -2.35 5.84 21.71
C SER A 11 -3.26 6.26 20.57
N ILE A 12 -2.75 6.16 19.34
CA ILE A 12 -3.58 6.17 18.14
C ILE A 12 -3.78 4.73 17.68
N MET A 13 -5.03 4.35 17.47
CA MET A 13 -5.41 3.05 16.96
C MET A 13 -6.10 3.21 15.61
N LEU A 14 -5.73 2.39 14.63
CA LEU A 14 -6.38 2.36 13.32
C LEU A 14 -7.23 1.10 13.16
N LEU A 15 -8.38 1.25 12.49
CA LEU A 15 -9.32 0.18 12.23
C LEU A 15 -8.87 -0.66 11.03
N ASP A 16 -8.61 -1.95 11.25
CA ASP A 16 -8.61 -2.94 10.18
C ASP A 16 -10.03 -3.42 9.94
N LYS A 17 -10.61 -2.98 8.83
CA LYS A 17 -11.99 -3.29 8.45
C LYS A 17 -12.20 -4.77 8.10
N LYS A 18 -11.19 -5.46 7.56
CA LYS A 18 -11.31 -6.88 7.18
C LYS A 18 -11.38 -7.76 8.42
N LYS A 19 -10.51 -7.47 9.39
CA LYS A 19 -10.42 -8.24 10.62
C LYS A 19 -11.35 -7.74 11.72
N ARG A 20 -11.92 -6.53 11.55
CA ARG A 20 -12.70 -5.84 12.58
C ARG A 20 -11.93 -5.73 13.89
N ILE A 21 -10.71 -5.19 13.80
CA ILE A 21 -9.84 -5.01 14.98
C ILE A 21 -9.10 -3.68 14.90
N PHE A 22 -8.86 -3.09 16.06
CA PHE A 22 -8.03 -1.89 16.19
C PHE A 22 -6.61 -2.31 16.59
N PHE A 23 -5.64 -1.72 15.93
CA PHE A 23 -4.23 -1.94 16.25
C PHE A 23 -3.60 -0.64 16.70
N ILE A 24 -2.85 -0.71 17.80
CA ILE A 24 -2.06 0.43 18.26
C ILE A 24 -0.96 0.68 17.23
N LYS A 25 -1.01 1.85 16.59
CA LYS A 25 0.02 2.28 15.62
C LYS A 25 1.13 3.06 16.31
N ILE A 26 0.78 3.82 17.34
CA ILE A 26 1.72 4.68 18.07
C ILE A 26 1.34 4.67 19.56
N PRO A 27 2.10 3.97 20.43
CA PRO A 27 2.00 4.14 21.88
C PRO A 27 2.88 5.33 22.33
N TYR A 28 2.39 6.10 23.30
CA TYR A 28 3.18 7.17 23.93
C TYR A 28 4.24 6.65 24.91
N ASP A 29 3.89 5.60 25.66
CA ASP A 29 4.83 4.92 26.56
C ASP A 29 5.48 3.75 25.81
N LYS A 30 6.77 3.91 25.45
CA LYS A 30 7.55 2.91 24.70
C LYS A 30 7.94 1.69 25.54
N SER A 31 7.57 1.63 26.83
CA SER A 31 7.86 0.48 27.69
C SER A 31 7.02 -0.76 27.35
N GLU A 32 5.86 -0.62 26.70
CA GLU A 32 5.08 -1.75 26.18
C GLU A 32 5.63 -2.20 24.82
N LYS A 33 6.54 -3.19 24.83
CA LYS A 33 7.06 -3.86 23.62
C LYS A 33 5.99 -4.67 22.86
N ASN A 34 4.81 -4.87 23.45
CA ASN A 34 3.71 -5.59 22.83
C ASN A 34 2.67 -4.62 22.29
N ILE A 35 2.58 -4.54 20.96
CA ILE A 35 1.47 -3.89 20.26
C ILE A 35 0.23 -4.76 20.49
N ASP A 36 -0.48 -4.51 21.59
CA ASP A 36 -1.71 -5.23 21.92
C ASP A 36 -2.73 -5.00 20.78
N LYS A 37 -3.04 -6.08 20.05
CA LYS A 37 -4.17 -6.09 19.12
C LYS A 37 -5.44 -6.11 19.96
N ILE A 38 -6.30 -5.11 19.81
CA ILE A 38 -7.56 -5.06 20.53
C ILE A 38 -8.67 -5.50 19.58
N ASN A 39 -9.13 -6.73 19.78
CA ASN A 39 -10.30 -7.24 19.09
C ASN A 39 -11.55 -6.57 19.66
N PHE A 40 -12.51 -6.22 18.79
CA PHE A 40 -13.78 -5.66 19.24
C PHE A 40 -14.97 -6.58 18.93
N ALA A 41 -15.92 -6.58 19.86
CA ALA A 41 -17.32 -6.84 19.59
C ALA A 41 -18.03 -5.47 19.68
N GLU A 42 -18.85 -5.12 18.68
CA GLU A 42 -19.43 -3.77 18.48
C GLU A 42 -20.27 -3.25 19.67
N ASN A 43 -20.61 -4.11 20.64
CA ASN A 43 -21.53 -3.77 21.73
C ASN A 43 -20.96 -3.94 23.16
N GLU A 44 -19.68 -4.30 23.33
CA GLU A 44 -19.17 -4.72 24.66
C GLU A 44 -18.00 -3.89 25.22
N ASN A 45 -17.43 -2.95 24.44
CA ASN A 45 -16.29 -2.16 24.88
C ASN A 45 -16.38 -0.66 24.49
N THR A 46 -15.57 0.16 25.16
CA THR A 46 -15.57 1.62 25.05
C THR A 46 -15.27 2.12 23.64
N ILE A 47 -14.36 1.44 22.92
CA ILE A 47 -14.03 1.73 21.52
C ILE A 47 -15.23 1.43 20.61
N GLY A 48 -15.90 0.29 20.80
CA GLY A 48 -17.09 -0.10 20.03
C GLY A 48 -18.22 0.92 20.17
N TRP A 49 -18.44 1.45 21.38
CA TRP A 49 -19.39 2.54 21.60
C TRP A 49 -19.04 3.79 20.78
N VAL A 50 -17.77 4.21 20.77
CA VAL A 50 -17.31 5.37 19.98
C VAL A 50 -17.48 5.14 18.47
N VAL A 51 -17.15 3.94 17.99
CA VAL A 51 -17.32 3.58 16.57
C VAL A 51 -18.79 3.66 16.16
N LYS A 52 -19.69 3.12 16.98
CA LYS A 52 -21.14 3.11 16.72
C LYS A 52 -21.74 4.50 16.74
N ASN A 53 -21.40 5.30 17.76
CA ASN A 53 -22.03 6.60 17.99
C ASN A 53 -21.34 7.74 17.24
N LYS A 54 -20.12 7.53 16.73
CA LYS A 54 -19.27 8.54 16.07
C LYS A 54 -19.05 9.79 16.93
N LYS A 55 -19.07 9.62 18.26
CA LYS A 55 -18.91 10.66 19.26
C LYS A 55 -17.75 10.31 20.17
N PHE A 56 -17.08 11.32 20.72
CA PHE A 56 -16.08 11.09 21.75
C PHE A 56 -16.75 10.50 23.01
N LEU A 57 -15.98 9.71 23.75
CA LEU A 57 -16.38 9.11 25.02
C LEU A 57 -15.39 9.53 26.09
N TYR A 58 -15.88 10.20 27.13
CA TYR A 58 -15.12 10.46 28.34
C TYR A 58 -15.70 9.66 29.50
N ILE A 59 -14.84 9.02 30.27
CA ILE A 59 -15.20 8.32 31.49
C ILE A 59 -14.26 8.81 32.59
N GLU A 60 -14.83 9.41 33.63
CA GLU A 60 -14.07 9.96 34.76
C GLU A 60 -13.62 8.88 35.76
N ASP A 61 -14.46 7.87 35.94
CA ASP A 61 -14.19 6.71 36.80
C ASP A 61 -14.57 5.42 36.07
N LEU A 62 -13.58 4.84 35.42
CA LEU A 62 -13.72 3.62 34.63
C LEU A 62 -13.77 2.36 35.52
N GLU A 63 -13.18 2.39 36.71
CA GLU A 63 -13.15 1.25 37.64
C GLU A 63 -14.57 0.96 38.17
N ASN A 64 -15.31 2.03 38.46
CA ASN A 64 -16.68 1.95 38.98
C ASN A 64 -17.77 1.96 37.89
N ASN A 65 -17.40 2.04 36.61
CA ASN A 65 -18.35 2.04 35.51
C ASN A 65 -19.01 0.65 35.33
N LYS A 66 -20.35 0.61 35.27
CA LYS A 66 -21.14 -0.64 35.12
C LYS A 66 -21.33 -1.09 33.67
N HIS A 67 -21.04 -0.24 32.69
CA HIS A 67 -21.36 -0.48 31.27
C HIS A 67 -20.25 -1.14 30.46
N PHE A 68 -19.00 -1.15 30.93
CA PHE A 68 -17.86 -1.65 30.14
C PHE A 68 -17.05 -2.71 30.90
N SER A 69 -16.56 -3.73 30.16
CA SER A 69 -15.86 -4.89 30.73
C SER A 69 -14.55 -4.52 31.46
N LYS A 70 -14.37 -5.03 32.68
CA LYS A 70 -13.36 -4.55 33.65
C LYS A 70 -12.00 -5.27 33.60
N ILE A 71 -11.91 -6.44 32.97
CA ILE A 71 -10.83 -7.41 33.22
C ILE A 71 -9.43 -6.92 32.77
N LYS A 72 -9.31 -6.30 31.59
CA LYS A 72 -8.03 -5.74 31.11
C LYS A 72 -7.72 -4.36 31.71
N ILE A 73 -8.75 -3.63 32.11
CA ILE A 73 -8.69 -2.24 32.57
C ILE A 73 -8.14 -2.16 34.01
N ILE A 74 -8.60 -3.06 34.89
CA ILE A 74 -8.13 -3.14 36.29
C ILE A 74 -6.62 -3.43 36.35
N ARG A 75 -6.08 -4.26 35.45
CA ARG A 75 -4.63 -4.55 35.39
C ARG A 75 -3.79 -3.33 35.02
N ARG A 76 -4.34 -2.38 34.26
CA ARG A 76 -3.62 -1.18 33.77
C ARG A 76 -3.83 0.06 34.65
N ARG A 77 -4.65 0.00 35.71
CA ARG A 77 -4.97 1.12 36.63
C ARG A 77 -5.42 2.39 35.88
N ILE A 78 -6.35 2.21 34.95
CA ILE A 78 -6.93 3.30 34.17
C ILE A 78 -8.18 3.79 34.91
N LYS A 79 -8.11 5.01 35.47
CA LYS A 79 -9.24 5.66 36.16
C LYS A 79 -10.04 6.54 35.21
N GLN A 80 -9.36 7.43 34.49
CA GLN A 80 -9.98 8.32 33.50
C GLN A 80 -9.66 7.84 32.08
N LEU A 81 -10.62 7.93 31.18
CA LEU A 81 -10.48 7.49 29.79
C LEU A 81 -11.16 8.47 28.85
N LEU A 82 -10.42 8.96 27.87
CA LEU A 82 -10.94 9.77 26.77
C LEU A 82 -10.65 9.05 25.44
N ILE A 83 -11.70 8.78 24.68
CA ILE A 83 -11.61 8.20 23.34
C ILE A 83 -12.24 9.17 22.35
N ILE A 84 -11.50 9.56 21.32
CA ILE A 84 -11.96 10.47 20.27
C ILE A 84 -11.91 9.74 18.92
N PRO A 85 -13.01 9.70 18.15
CA PRO A 85 -13.03 9.07 16.84
C PRO A 85 -12.28 9.90 15.81
N ILE A 86 -11.51 9.22 14.97
CA ILE A 86 -10.97 9.76 13.71
C ILE A 86 -11.94 9.34 12.61
N ILE A 87 -12.60 10.31 11.98
CA ILE A 87 -13.71 10.08 11.04
C ILE A 87 -13.30 10.53 9.64
N VAL A 88 -13.41 9.63 8.67
CA VAL A 88 -13.20 9.91 7.25
C VAL A 88 -14.45 9.48 6.49
N GLU A 89 -15.07 10.38 5.72
CA GLU A 89 -16.29 10.11 4.94
C GLU A 89 -17.39 9.43 5.81
N ASP A 90 -17.68 10.02 6.97
CA ASP A 90 -18.63 9.51 7.99
C ASP A 90 -18.30 8.13 8.57
N LYS A 91 -17.12 7.58 8.31
CA LYS A 91 -16.70 6.28 8.86
C LYS A 91 -15.57 6.48 9.85
N VAL A 92 -15.69 5.86 11.01
CA VAL A 92 -14.59 5.82 11.99
C VAL A 92 -13.46 4.96 11.41
N THR A 93 -12.32 5.57 11.12
CA THR A 93 -11.12 4.90 10.58
C THR A 93 -10.05 4.69 11.64
N GLY A 94 -10.16 5.41 12.76
CA GLY A 94 -9.23 5.34 13.87
C GLY A 94 -9.87 5.87 15.15
N VAL A 95 -9.19 5.67 16.27
CA VAL A 95 -9.50 6.35 17.53
C VAL A 95 -8.22 6.85 18.18
N ILE A 96 -8.30 8.01 18.82
CA ILE A 96 -7.29 8.52 19.75
C ILE A 96 -7.76 8.15 21.14
N ASN A 97 -6.92 7.42 21.87
CA ASN A 97 -7.18 7.00 23.24
C ASN A 97 -6.22 7.72 24.19
N LEU A 98 -6.74 8.29 25.27
CA LEU A 98 -5.97 8.90 26.36
C LEU A 98 -6.43 8.32 27.69
N GLU A 99 -5.47 7.94 28.52
CA GLU A 99 -5.69 7.33 29.83
C GLU A 99 -5.19 8.27 30.92
N ASN A 100 -5.93 8.31 32.05
CA ASN A 100 -5.62 9.14 33.21
C ASN A 100 -5.41 10.60 32.82
N THR A 101 -6.40 11.18 32.13
CA THR A 101 -6.40 12.56 31.64
C THR A 101 -7.56 13.35 32.23
N SER A 102 -7.27 14.58 32.66
CA SER A 102 -8.28 15.54 33.10
C SER A 102 -8.99 16.15 31.89
N LEU A 103 -10.32 16.24 31.95
CA LEU A 103 -11.10 16.88 30.92
C LEU A 103 -11.16 18.40 31.17
N SER A 104 -10.51 19.19 30.31
CA SER A 104 -10.80 20.63 30.18
C SER A 104 -11.42 20.91 28.81
N PRO A 105 -12.25 21.95 28.66
CA PRO A 105 -12.78 22.37 27.35
C PRO A 105 -11.67 22.55 26.31
N ASP A 106 -10.58 23.23 26.69
CA ASP A 106 -9.42 23.45 25.82
C ASP A 106 -8.76 22.14 25.36
N THR A 107 -8.68 21.14 26.25
CA THR A 107 -8.13 19.82 25.92
C THR A 107 -9.03 19.09 24.92
N ILE A 108 -10.34 19.19 25.07
CA ILE A 108 -11.30 18.58 24.14
C ILE A 108 -11.17 19.20 22.75
N ASP A 109 -11.19 20.53 22.66
CA ASP A 109 -11.14 21.23 21.38
C ASP A 109 -9.80 21.06 20.66
N LEU A 110 -8.70 21.02 21.42
CA LEU A 110 -7.39 20.68 20.89
C LEU A 110 -7.37 19.27 20.30
N LEU A 111 -7.87 18.28 21.04
CA LEU A 111 -7.85 16.89 20.58
C LEU A 111 -8.84 16.63 19.43
N ARG A 112 -9.95 17.36 19.38
CA ARG A 112 -10.86 17.35 18.22
C ARG A 112 -10.14 17.84 16.97
N SER A 113 -9.46 18.99 17.07
CA SER A 113 -8.62 19.53 15.98
C SER A 113 -7.54 18.54 15.54
N PHE A 114 -6.88 17.86 16.48
CA PHE A 114 -5.92 16.80 16.15
C PHE A 114 -6.58 15.60 15.44
N SER A 115 -7.77 15.19 15.86
CA SER A 115 -8.50 14.10 15.24
C SER A 115 -8.90 14.42 13.80
N GLU A 116 -9.35 15.66 13.56
CA GLU A 116 -9.68 16.16 12.23
C GLU A 116 -8.44 16.20 11.33
N GLY A 117 -7.32 16.73 11.82
CA GLY A 117 -6.05 16.73 11.09
C GLY A 117 -5.56 15.30 10.78
N ALA A 118 -5.68 14.38 11.74
CA ALA A 118 -5.35 12.97 11.53
C ALA A 118 -6.26 12.31 10.49
N ALA A 119 -7.56 12.62 10.50
CA ALA A 119 -8.51 12.13 9.51
C ALA A 119 -8.12 12.57 8.09
N VAL A 120 -7.77 13.85 7.90
CA VAL A 120 -7.30 14.38 6.61
C VAL A 120 -6.03 13.66 6.15
N ALA A 121 -5.03 13.54 7.02
CA ALA A 121 -3.78 12.86 6.69
C ALA A 121 -3.98 11.38 6.30
N ILE A 122 -4.82 10.66 7.05
CA ILE A 122 -5.17 9.26 6.75
C ILE A 122 -5.92 9.17 5.42
N ASN A 123 -6.86 10.09 5.16
CA ASN A 123 -7.61 10.10 3.91
C ASN A 123 -6.67 10.38 2.72
N ASN A 124 -5.78 11.36 2.84
CA ASN A 124 -4.80 11.67 1.81
C ASN A 124 -3.91 10.47 1.50
N ALA A 125 -3.32 9.83 2.52
CA ALA A 125 -2.49 8.64 2.33
C ALA A 125 -3.27 7.50 1.63
N ARG A 126 -4.55 7.31 1.97
CA ARG A 126 -5.42 6.33 1.32
C ARG A 126 -5.72 6.70 -0.13
N LEU A 127 -5.98 7.97 -0.43
CA LEU A 127 -6.23 8.46 -1.78
C LEU A 127 -4.98 8.28 -2.65
N TYR A 128 -3.80 8.64 -2.14
CA TYR A 128 -2.52 8.39 -2.82
C TYR A 128 -2.33 6.91 -3.13
N LYS A 129 -2.55 6.02 -2.16
CA LYS A 129 -2.44 4.58 -2.40
C LYS A 129 -3.45 4.08 -3.44
N LYS A 130 -4.70 4.56 -3.40
CA LYS A 130 -5.73 4.22 -4.40
C LYS A 130 -5.33 4.67 -5.82
N ILE A 131 -4.68 5.83 -5.94
CA ILE A 131 -4.16 6.32 -7.22
C ILE A 131 -3.04 5.40 -7.72
N GLN A 132 -2.07 5.06 -6.87
CA GLN A 132 -0.99 4.12 -7.22
C GLN A 132 -1.52 2.75 -7.66
N ASP A 133 -2.47 2.18 -6.90
CA ASP A 133 -3.08 0.90 -7.24
C ASP A 133 -3.84 0.97 -8.57
N SER A 134 -4.55 2.08 -8.83
CA SER A 134 -5.24 2.31 -10.11
C SER A 134 -4.26 2.35 -11.29
N TYR A 135 -3.10 3.00 -11.14
CA TYR A 135 -2.10 3.04 -12.20
C TYR A 135 -1.54 1.65 -12.53
N PHE A 136 -1.29 0.82 -11.52
CA PHE A 136 -0.83 -0.54 -11.75
C PHE A 136 -1.91 -1.40 -12.43
N GLU A 137 -3.17 -1.27 -12.04
CA GLU A 137 -4.27 -1.99 -12.71
C GLU A 137 -4.46 -1.53 -14.17
N ILE A 138 -4.21 -0.25 -14.49
CA ILE A 138 -4.19 0.23 -15.88
C ILE A 138 -3.02 -0.40 -16.66
N ALA A 139 -1.80 -0.42 -16.09
CA ALA A 139 -0.64 -1.07 -16.70
C ALA A 139 -0.90 -2.56 -16.97
N LYS A 140 -1.53 -3.23 -16.02
CA LYS A 140 -1.95 -4.64 -16.14
C LYS A 140 -3.00 -4.82 -17.24
N ALA A 141 -4.00 -3.95 -17.34
CA ALA A 141 -5.00 -4.02 -18.39
C ALA A 141 -4.37 -3.84 -19.80
N LEU A 142 -3.37 -2.95 -19.92
CA LEU A 142 -2.61 -2.78 -21.16
C LEU A 142 -1.81 -4.03 -21.52
N ALA A 143 -1.11 -4.62 -20.54
CA ALA A 143 -0.39 -5.88 -20.74
C ALA A 143 -1.35 -7.00 -21.19
N GLN A 144 -2.49 -7.14 -20.53
CA GLN A 144 -3.52 -8.12 -20.90
C GLN A 144 -4.10 -7.91 -22.30
N ALA A 145 -4.26 -6.65 -22.74
CA ALA A 145 -4.71 -6.34 -24.08
C ALA A 145 -3.70 -6.78 -25.15
N ILE A 146 -2.40 -6.72 -24.84
CA ILE A 146 -1.33 -7.21 -25.72
C ILE A 146 -1.29 -8.74 -25.73
N GLU A 147 -1.35 -9.37 -24.55
CA GLU A 147 -1.44 -10.83 -24.44
C GLU A 147 -2.70 -11.38 -25.16
N ALA A 148 -3.81 -10.64 -25.21
CA ALA A 148 -4.99 -11.06 -25.97
C ALA A 148 -4.74 -11.16 -27.49
N LYS A 149 -3.73 -10.45 -28.02
CA LYS A 149 -3.28 -10.52 -29.42
C LYS A 149 -2.31 -11.69 -29.65
N ASP A 150 -1.75 -12.24 -28.58
CA ASP A 150 -0.77 -13.33 -28.54
C ASP A 150 -1.26 -14.43 -27.56
N PRO A 151 -2.13 -15.35 -28.02
CA PRO A 151 -2.81 -16.33 -27.17
C PRO A 151 -1.90 -17.19 -26.29
N TYR A 152 -0.61 -17.30 -26.65
CA TYR A 152 0.38 -18.09 -25.91
C TYR A 152 0.87 -17.41 -24.63
N THR A 153 0.68 -16.09 -24.49
CA THR A 153 1.23 -15.32 -23.38
C THR A 153 0.22 -15.00 -22.28
N HIS A 154 -0.97 -15.62 -22.27
CA HIS A 154 -1.97 -15.29 -21.25
C HIS A 154 -1.46 -15.47 -19.80
N GLY A 155 -1.53 -14.39 -19.02
CA GLY A 155 -1.07 -14.34 -17.64
C GLY A 155 0.46 -14.43 -17.50
N HIS A 156 1.21 -14.31 -18.60
CA HIS A 156 2.68 -14.34 -18.61
C HIS A 156 3.22 -13.17 -17.79
N SER A 157 2.79 -11.95 -18.07
CA SER A 157 3.27 -10.76 -17.38
C SER A 157 3.00 -10.83 -15.87
N ALA A 158 1.87 -11.40 -15.46
CA ALA A 158 1.56 -11.61 -14.04
C ALA A 158 2.56 -12.58 -13.35
N ARG A 159 2.94 -13.67 -14.01
CA ARG A 159 3.95 -14.62 -13.50
C ARG A 159 5.35 -14.00 -13.45
N VAL A 160 5.71 -13.23 -14.47
CA VAL A 160 7.00 -12.50 -14.51
C VAL A 160 7.08 -11.50 -13.34
N VAL A 161 6.00 -10.76 -13.07
CA VAL A 161 5.93 -9.85 -11.92
C VAL A 161 6.12 -10.60 -10.60
N GLU A 162 5.44 -11.73 -10.42
CA GLU A 162 5.58 -12.54 -9.21
C GLU A 162 7.04 -12.97 -9.00
N HIS A 163 7.68 -13.53 -10.03
CA HIS A 163 9.07 -13.98 -9.95
C HIS A 163 10.04 -12.81 -9.72
N ALA A 164 9.88 -11.70 -10.44
CA ALA A 164 10.74 -10.52 -10.29
C ALA A 164 10.69 -9.96 -8.86
N VAL A 165 9.48 -9.85 -8.28
CA VAL A 165 9.32 -9.37 -6.89
C VAL A 165 9.91 -10.35 -5.88
N LEU A 166 9.74 -11.66 -6.07
CA LEU A 166 10.33 -12.66 -5.18
C LEU A 166 11.86 -12.64 -5.22
N ILE A 167 12.46 -12.44 -6.39
CA ILE A 167 13.91 -12.29 -6.55
C ILE A 167 14.37 -11.01 -5.84
N ALA A 168 13.72 -9.87 -6.11
CA ALA A 168 14.04 -8.59 -5.47
C ALA A 168 13.93 -8.65 -3.94
N GLN A 169 12.97 -9.40 -3.40
CA GLN A 169 12.85 -9.66 -1.96
C GLN A 169 14.01 -10.49 -1.42
N LYS A 170 14.49 -11.49 -2.16
CA LYS A 170 15.65 -12.30 -1.75
C LYS A 170 16.96 -11.53 -1.82
N LEU A 171 17.04 -10.52 -2.68
CA LEU A 171 18.17 -9.60 -2.79
C LEU A 171 18.08 -8.41 -1.82
N ASP A 172 17.04 -8.34 -1.00
CA ASP A 172 16.79 -7.25 -0.03
C ASP A 172 16.76 -5.85 -0.68
N LEU A 173 16.21 -5.75 -1.89
CA LEU A 173 16.08 -4.46 -2.58
C LEU A 173 15.11 -3.53 -1.84
N PRO A 174 15.31 -2.20 -1.91
CA PRO A 174 14.37 -1.22 -1.38
C PRO A 174 12.94 -1.39 -1.92
N GLU A 175 11.93 -1.04 -1.13
CA GLU A 175 10.52 -1.15 -1.56
C GLU A 175 10.21 -0.31 -2.80
N GLU A 176 10.90 0.83 -2.97
CA GLU A 176 10.78 1.66 -4.17
C GLU A 176 11.25 0.92 -5.43
N GLU A 177 12.39 0.23 -5.38
CA GLU A 177 12.90 -0.57 -6.51
C GLU A 177 12.00 -1.77 -6.81
N LYS A 178 11.48 -2.43 -5.77
CA LYS A 178 10.50 -3.52 -5.95
C LYS A 178 9.23 -3.03 -6.66
N GLU A 179 8.75 -1.82 -6.35
CA GLU A 179 7.61 -1.23 -7.07
C GLU A 179 7.96 -0.92 -8.53
N LEU A 180 9.13 -0.36 -8.83
CA LEU A 180 9.59 -0.15 -10.20
C LEU A 180 9.67 -1.46 -11.00
N LEU A 181 10.23 -2.52 -10.40
CA LEU A 181 10.31 -3.84 -11.01
C LEU A 181 8.93 -4.43 -11.34
N LYS A 182 7.89 -4.17 -10.54
CA LYS A 182 6.52 -4.60 -10.87
C LYS A 182 6.04 -3.98 -12.17
N TYR A 183 6.25 -2.68 -12.36
CA TYR A 183 5.84 -2.02 -13.60
C TYR A 183 6.69 -2.47 -14.79
N ALA A 184 8.01 -2.60 -14.61
CA ALA A 184 8.92 -3.08 -15.66
C ALA A 184 8.53 -4.50 -16.11
N ALA A 185 8.36 -5.43 -15.18
CA ALA A 185 7.94 -6.80 -15.48
C ALA A 185 6.55 -6.87 -16.12
N MET A 186 5.60 -6.03 -15.69
CA MET A 186 4.26 -6.01 -16.27
C MET A 186 4.27 -5.50 -17.72
N LEU A 187 5.11 -4.50 -18.01
CA LEU A 187 5.10 -3.76 -19.28
C LEU A 187 6.28 -4.09 -20.21
N HIS A 188 7.18 -5.02 -19.87
CA HIS A 188 8.39 -5.31 -20.66
C HIS A 188 8.08 -5.56 -22.14
N ASP A 189 6.97 -6.26 -22.41
CA ASP A 189 6.51 -6.64 -23.73
C ASP A 189 5.55 -5.62 -24.39
N ILE A 190 5.34 -4.43 -23.80
CA ILE A 190 4.34 -3.46 -24.28
C ILE A 190 4.54 -3.07 -25.76
N GLY A 191 5.79 -3.10 -26.24
CA GLY A 191 6.11 -2.78 -27.63
C GLY A 191 5.59 -3.79 -28.65
N LYS A 192 5.18 -5.00 -28.24
CA LYS A 192 4.58 -6.01 -29.14
C LYS A 192 3.27 -5.51 -29.77
N ILE A 193 2.66 -4.46 -29.22
CA ILE A 193 1.51 -3.79 -29.85
C ILE A 193 1.80 -3.35 -31.30
N GLY A 194 3.04 -2.95 -31.58
CA GLY A 194 3.49 -2.53 -32.91
C GLY A 194 3.75 -3.68 -33.89
N VAL A 195 3.82 -4.92 -33.42
CA VAL A 195 4.09 -6.10 -34.27
C VAL A 195 2.78 -6.62 -34.87
N ARG A 196 2.79 -6.95 -36.16
CA ARG A 196 1.61 -7.50 -36.85
C ARG A 196 1.19 -8.84 -36.24
N GLY A 197 -0.11 -9.05 -36.03
CA GLY A 197 -0.63 -10.28 -35.41
C GLY A 197 -0.31 -11.56 -36.18
N ILE A 198 -0.20 -11.48 -37.52
CA ILE A 198 0.20 -12.64 -38.35
C ILE A 198 1.65 -13.08 -38.09
N ILE A 199 2.52 -12.14 -37.72
CA ILE A 199 3.92 -12.41 -37.36
C ILE A 199 3.96 -13.02 -35.96
N LEU A 200 3.30 -12.39 -34.98
CA LEU A 200 3.26 -12.88 -33.59
C LEU A 200 2.70 -14.30 -33.48
N ASN A 201 1.71 -14.64 -34.29
CA ASN A 201 1.02 -15.93 -34.25
C ASN A 201 1.50 -16.94 -35.32
N ASN A 202 2.66 -16.70 -35.95
CA ASN A 202 3.17 -17.57 -37.01
C ASN A 202 3.65 -18.92 -36.44
N SER A 203 2.88 -19.98 -36.69
CA SER A 203 3.18 -21.36 -36.25
C SER A 203 4.20 -22.10 -37.10
N LYS A 204 4.60 -21.56 -38.25
CA LYS A 204 5.53 -22.20 -39.20
C LYS A 204 6.98 -21.75 -39.04
N GLY A 205 7.25 -21.01 -37.97
CA GLY A 205 8.54 -20.34 -37.75
C GLY A 205 8.59 -18.97 -38.43
N LEU A 206 9.44 -18.09 -37.89
CA LEU A 206 9.60 -16.72 -38.34
C LEU A 206 10.67 -16.64 -39.43
N THR A 207 10.46 -15.82 -40.44
CA THR A 207 11.54 -15.41 -41.35
C THR A 207 12.53 -14.48 -40.62
N GLY A 208 13.70 -14.24 -41.20
CA GLY A 208 14.67 -13.28 -40.65
C GLY A 208 14.06 -11.88 -40.49
N GLU A 209 13.32 -11.41 -41.50
CA GLU A 209 12.64 -10.11 -41.45
C GLU A 209 11.54 -10.07 -40.37
N GLU A 210 10.76 -11.14 -40.22
CA GLU A 210 9.75 -11.26 -39.18
C GLU A 210 10.36 -11.26 -37.77
N TYR A 211 11.51 -11.91 -37.61
CA TYR A 211 12.27 -11.91 -36.37
C TYR A 211 12.82 -10.51 -36.05
N ASP A 212 13.38 -9.82 -37.04
CA ASP A 212 13.88 -8.45 -36.88
C ASP A 212 12.77 -7.46 -36.54
N GLU A 213 11.55 -7.65 -37.05
CA GLU A 213 10.37 -6.88 -36.63
C GLU A 213 10.02 -7.11 -35.15
N ILE A 214 10.04 -8.36 -34.69
CA ILE A 214 9.77 -8.67 -33.27
C ILE A 214 10.87 -8.06 -32.38
N ARG A 215 12.14 -8.13 -32.77
CA ARG A 215 13.26 -7.60 -31.96
C ARG A 215 13.23 -6.10 -31.72
N LYS A 216 12.40 -5.35 -32.45
CA LYS A 216 12.20 -3.91 -32.24
C LYS A 216 11.30 -3.60 -31.03
N HIS A 217 10.57 -4.57 -30.50
CA HIS A 217 9.59 -4.30 -29.44
C HIS A 217 10.18 -3.69 -28.15
N PRO A 218 11.44 -3.93 -27.72
CA PRO A 218 11.97 -3.23 -26.56
C PRO A 218 12.09 -1.72 -26.81
N LEU A 219 12.54 -1.33 -28.01
CA LEU A 219 12.65 0.07 -28.44
C LEU A 219 11.27 0.73 -28.56
N VAL A 220 10.32 0.03 -29.18
CA VAL A 220 8.94 0.50 -29.29
C VAL A 220 8.30 0.64 -27.90
N GLY A 221 8.55 -0.33 -27.02
CA GLY A 221 8.02 -0.33 -25.66
C GLY A 221 8.55 0.84 -24.84
N GLU A 222 9.86 1.09 -24.91
CA GLU A 222 10.49 2.27 -24.31
C GLU A 222 9.84 3.57 -24.83
N GLY A 223 9.66 3.70 -26.14
CA GLY A 223 9.03 4.86 -26.77
C GLY A 223 7.56 5.06 -26.37
N ILE A 224 6.80 3.99 -26.18
CA ILE A 224 5.40 4.04 -25.72
C ILE A 224 5.31 4.62 -24.31
N ILE A 225 6.21 4.23 -23.41
CA ILE A 225 6.17 4.69 -22.01
C ILE A 225 6.91 6.02 -21.81
N GLN A 226 7.72 6.47 -22.77
CA GLN A 226 8.50 7.70 -22.70
C GLN A 226 7.70 8.96 -22.30
N PRO A 227 6.44 9.16 -22.70
CA PRO A 227 5.69 10.34 -22.29
C PRO A 227 5.20 10.31 -20.82
N ILE A 228 5.32 9.18 -20.13
CA ILE A 228 4.76 8.98 -18.78
C ILE A 228 5.87 9.20 -17.75
N GLU A 229 5.80 10.30 -17.00
CA GLU A 229 6.82 10.68 -16.00
C GLU A 229 7.06 9.58 -14.96
N LEU A 230 5.97 8.98 -14.46
CA LEU A 230 6.02 7.89 -13.47
C LEU A 230 6.82 6.67 -13.96
N LEU A 231 6.87 6.44 -15.27
CA LEU A 231 7.51 5.27 -15.87
C LEU A 231 8.92 5.55 -16.40
N GLN A 232 9.45 6.78 -16.27
CA GLN A 232 10.82 7.07 -16.70
C GLN A 232 11.86 6.12 -16.06
N PRO A 233 11.80 5.81 -14.76
CA PRO A 233 12.82 4.95 -14.15
C PRO A 233 12.86 3.52 -14.70
N ILE A 234 11.76 3.03 -15.28
CA ILE A 234 11.69 1.65 -15.82
C ILE A 234 12.07 1.56 -17.31
N ARG A 235 12.30 2.69 -17.99
CA ARG A 235 12.66 2.69 -19.42
C ARG A 235 13.88 1.83 -19.74
N PRO A 236 14.99 1.89 -18.98
CA PRO A 236 16.14 1.01 -19.24
C PRO A 236 15.78 -0.46 -19.09
N LEU A 237 14.90 -0.81 -18.14
CA LEU A 237 14.48 -2.19 -17.91
C LEU A 237 13.63 -2.71 -19.07
N ILE A 238 12.72 -1.89 -19.62
CA ILE A 238 11.95 -2.25 -20.81
C ILE A 238 12.86 -2.35 -22.03
N ARG A 239 13.82 -1.44 -22.21
CA ARG A 239 14.70 -1.45 -23.38
C ARG A 239 15.61 -2.68 -23.42
N HIS A 240 16.14 -3.10 -22.27
CA HIS A 240 17.22 -4.07 -22.20
C HIS A 240 16.81 -5.46 -21.67
N HIS A 241 15.52 -5.75 -21.52
CA HIS A 241 15.08 -7.06 -20.99
C HIS A 241 15.45 -8.27 -21.88
N HIS A 242 15.94 -8.03 -23.10
CA HIS A 242 16.50 -9.04 -24.00
C HIS A 242 18.03 -8.98 -24.14
N GLU A 243 18.70 -8.15 -23.34
CA GLU A 243 20.15 -8.19 -23.23
C GLU A 243 20.59 -9.46 -22.51
N TRP A 244 21.71 -10.02 -22.97
CA TRP A 244 22.27 -11.25 -22.42
C TRP A 244 23.59 -10.92 -21.77
N TYR A 245 23.87 -11.52 -20.62
CA TYR A 245 25.10 -11.27 -19.85
C TYR A 245 26.39 -11.43 -20.68
N ASN A 246 26.35 -12.25 -21.75
CA ASN A 246 27.46 -12.48 -22.67
C ASN A 246 27.60 -11.47 -23.82
N GLY A 247 26.78 -10.42 -23.89
CA GLY A 247 26.84 -9.40 -24.94
C GLY A 247 26.21 -9.78 -26.29
N LYS A 248 25.56 -10.95 -26.40
CA LYS A 248 24.91 -11.40 -27.64
C LYS A 248 23.41 -11.07 -27.70
N GLY A 249 22.91 -10.34 -26.70
CA GLY A 249 21.53 -9.89 -26.62
C GLY A 249 21.24 -8.70 -27.55
N TYR A 250 20.10 -8.06 -27.32
CA TYR A 250 19.63 -6.89 -28.07
C TYR A 250 18.78 -5.98 -27.16
N PRO A 251 18.56 -4.70 -27.50
CA PRO A 251 18.91 -4.01 -28.76
C PRO A 251 20.33 -3.46 -28.87
N ASP A 252 21.03 -3.26 -27.77
CA ASP A 252 22.29 -2.50 -27.70
C ASP A 252 23.54 -3.38 -27.52
N GLY A 253 23.36 -4.68 -27.22
CA GLY A 253 24.46 -5.63 -27.08
C GLY A 253 25.25 -5.43 -25.79
N LEU A 254 24.57 -5.01 -24.72
CA LEU A 254 25.17 -4.80 -23.41
C LEU A 254 25.63 -6.12 -22.80
N SER A 255 26.67 -6.07 -21.97
CA SER A 255 27.26 -7.26 -21.35
C SER A 255 27.62 -7.02 -19.89
N GLY A 256 27.53 -8.09 -19.10
CA GLY A 256 27.84 -8.08 -17.68
C GLY A 256 27.04 -7.03 -16.90
N GLU A 257 27.73 -6.35 -16.00
CA GLU A 257 27.21 -5.27 -15.13
C GLU A 257 26.82 -3.99 -15.88
N ASN A 258 26.95 -3.95 -17.21
CA ASN A 258 26.43 -2.82 -18.00
C ASN A 258 24.92 -2.97 -18.28
N ILE A 259 24.35 -4.15 -18.03
CA ILE A 259 22.90 -4.39 -18.15
C ILE A 259 22.22 -3.82 -16.89
N PRO A 260 21.23 -2.92 -17.04
CA PRO A 260 20.52 -2.30 -15.92
C PRO A 260 19.69 -3.27 -15.07
#